data_AF-M0PS47-F1
#
_entry.id   AF-M0PS47-F1
#
_cell.length_a   1.000
_cell.length_b   1.000
_cell.length_c   1.000
_cell.angle_alpha   90.00
_cell.angle_beta   90.00
_cell.angle_gamma   90.00
#
_symmetry.space_group_name_H-M   'P 1'
#
loop_
_entity.id
_entity.type
_entity.pdbx_description
1 polymer ?
#
loop_
_entity_poly.entity_id
_entity_poly.type
_entity_poly.pdbx_seq_one_letter_code
_entity_poly.pdbx_strand_id
1 'polypeptide(L)'
;MYTCYYGPVTRPEIKAALDIPKTTIYDHVETLEALGIVSLAGDRPVEVTAEPVRITTDGIVVTPTILHAVAFQEVDDDVSYFVERHGVGKLAAAVRQAGLHYAGQITQRMAADPLGIATGEAISVILALKPALAVGQEYDPYFDVIFPEISDDIGFESELDAAVPR
;
A
#
# COMPACT_ATOMS: atom_id res chain seq x y z
N MET A 1 -7.62 3.96 -3.16
CA MET A 1 -6.21 3.72 -3.50
C MET A 1 -5.82 4.42 -4.78
N TYR A 2 -6.31 3.99 -5.94
CA TYR A 2 -5.95 4.60 -7.22
C TYR A 2 -6.16 6.13 -7.27
N THR A 3 -7.33 6.62 -6.84
CA THR A 3 -7.61 8.07 -6.72
C THR A 3 -6.74 8.80 -5.69
N CYS A 4 -6.28 8.11 -4.64
CA CYS A 4 -5.39 8.69 -3.63
C CYS A 4 -3.97 8.91 -4.17
N TYR A 5 -3.55 8.12 -5.17
CA TYR A 5 -2.21 8.19 -5.73
C TYR A 5 -2.14 9.00 -7.02
N TYR A 6 -3.15 8.86 -7.89
CA TYR A 6 -3.15 9.46 -9.22
C TYR A 6 -4.08 10.70 -9.33
N GLY A 7 -4.72 11.09 -8.22
CA GLY A 7 -5.62 12.24 -8.18
C GLY A 7 -7.02 11.93 -8.72
N PRO A 8 -7.81 12.97 -9.07
CA PRO A 8 -9.12 12.83 -9.67
C PRO A 8 -9.08 11.97 -10.94
N VAL A 9 -9.96 10.97 -11.02
CA VAL A 9 -10.05 10.09 -12.20
C VAL A 9 -11.49 9.80 -12.58
N THR A 10 -11.74 9.53 -13.84
CA THR A 10 -13.07 9.23 -14.35
C THR A 10 -13.36 7.72 -14.30
N ARG A 11 -14.65 7.34 -14.25
CA ARG A 11 -15.05 5.91 -14.29
C ARG A 11 -14.49 5.15 -15.52
N PRO A 12 -14.41 5.74 -16.73
CA PRO A 12 -13.73 5.12 -17.87
C PRO A 12 -12.23 4.88 -17.64
N GLU A 13 -11.51 5.79 -16.99
CA GLU A 13 -10.08 5.61 -16.68
C GLU A 13 -9.87 4.50 -15.66
N ILE A 14 -10.71 4.45 -14.60
CA ILE A 14 -10.72 3.33 -13.64
C ILE A 14 -10.95 2.00 -14.37
N LYS A 15 -11.86 1.97 -15.35
CA LYS A 15 -12.13 0.77 -16.16
C LYS A 15 -10.91 0.34 -16.97
N ALA A 16 -10.23 1.29 -17.58
CA ALA A 16 -9.05 1.01 -18.39
C ALA A 16 -7.89 0.48 -17.52
N ALA A 17 -7.78 0.97 -16.27
CA ALA A 17 -6.71 0.60 -15.36
C ALA A 17 -6.91 -0.75 -14.65
N LEU A 18 -8.15 -1.10 -14.27
CA LEU A 18 -8.41 -2.21 -13.34
C LEU A 18 -8.97 -3.48 -14.00
N ASP A 19 -9.19 -3.48 -15.32
CA ASP A 19 -9.79 -4.59 -16.10
C ASP A 19 -11.06 -5.22 -15.48
N ILE A 20 -11.85 -4.42 -14.76
CA ILE A 20 -13.11 -4.84 -14.14
C ILE A 20 -14.32 -4.43 -14.98
N PRO A 21 -15.46 -5.16 -14.87
CA PRO A 21 -16.67 -4.85 -15.61
C PRO A 21 -17.18 -3.43 -15.31
N LYS A 22 -17.76 -2.78 -16.33
CA LYS A 22 -18.29 -1.42 -16.20
C LYS A 22 -19.33 -1.33 -15.08
N THR A 23 -20.23 -2.30 -14.96
CA THR A 23 -21.27 -2.32 -13.91
C THR A 23 -20.64 -2.33 -12.53
N THR A 24 -19.65 -3.19 -12.30
CA THR A 24 -18.89 -3.30 -11.06
C THR A 24 -18.23 -1.98 -10.65
N ILE A 25 -17.64 -1.25 -11.59
CA ILE A 25 -17.05 0.08 -11.30
C ILE A 25 -18.12 1.05 -10.82
N TYR A 26 -19.26 1.09 -11.50
CA TYR A 26 -20.33 2.02 -11.17
C TYR A 26 -20.90 1.68 -9.79
N ASP A 27 -21.18 0.40 -9.53
CA ASP A 27 -21.68 -0.09 -8.24
C ASP A 27 -20.69 0.21 -7.10
N HIS A 28 -19.38 0.00 -7.32
CA HIS A 28 -18.35 0.31 -6.32
C HIS A 28 -18.19 1.81 -6.08
N VAL A 29 -18.19 2.64 -7.12
CA VAL A 29 -18.10 4.10 -6.96
C VAL A 29 -19.32 4.62 -6.22
N GLU A 30 -20.52 4.16 -6.55
CA GLU A 30 -21.76 4.53 -5.85
C GLU A 30 -21.75 4.08 -4.38
N THR A 31 -21.25 2.87 -4.10
CA THR A 31 -21.09 2.37 -2.73
C THR A 31 -20.10 3.24 -1.95
N LEU A 32 -18.94 3.55 -2.53
CA LEU A 32 -17.92 4.37 -1.88
C LEU A 32 -18.36 5.82 -1.68
N GLU A 33 -19.15 6.37 -2.60
CA GLU A 33 -19.76 7.69 -2.48
C GLU A 33 -20.78 7.72 -1.34
N ALA A 34 -21.66 6.70 -1.27
CA ALA A 34 -22.64 6.58 -0.20
C ALA A 34 -21.99 6.42 1.19
N LEU A 35 -20.79 5.82 1.25
CA LEU A 35 -19.97 5.72 2.46
C LEU A 35 -19.15 6.99 2.75
N GLY A 36 -19.17 7.99 1.87
CA GLY A 36 -18.41 9.23 2.01
C GLY A 36 -16.90 9.06 1.78
N ILE A 37 -16.47 7.95 1.17
CA ILE A 37 -15.05 7.67 0.90
C ILE A 37 -14.58 8.35 -0.39
N VAL A 38 -15.48 8.49 -1.37
CA VAL A 38 -15.23 9.25 -2.60
C VAL A 38 -16.29 10.32 -2.79
N SER A 39 -15.96 11.34 -3.56
CA SER A 39 -16.89 12.37 -4.01
C SER A 39 -16.88 12.42 -5.53
N LEU A 40 -18.02 12.82 -6.10
CA LEU A 40 -18.17 13.05 -7.53
C LEU A 40 -18.09 14.55 -7.82
N ALA A 41 -17.19 14.95 -8.71
CA ALA A 41 -16.93 16.36 -9.02
C ALA A 41 -16.93 16.63 -10.53
N GLY A 42 -17.14 17.90 -10.88
CA GLY A 42 -17.02 18.41 -12.24
C GLY A 42 -18.23 18.14 -13.16
N ASP A 43 -18.11 18.66 -14.38
CA ASP A 43 -19.04 18.39 -15.48
C ASP A 43 -18.56 17.18 -16.30
N ARG A 44 -19.47 16.55 -17.06
CA ARG A 44 -19.21 15.27 -17.75
C ARG A 44 -17.91 15.27 -18.58
N PRO A 45 -17.06 14.22 -18.47
CA PRO A 45 -17.20 13.04 -17.61
C PRO A 45 -16.94 13.38 -16.13
N VAL A 46 -17.84 12.89 -15.26
CA VAL A 46 -17.75 13.11 -13.81
C VAL A 46 -16.46 12.47 -13.26
N GLU A 47 -15.72 13.26 -12.49
CA GLU A 47 -14.50 12.84 -11.81
C GLU A 47 -14.86 12.20 -10.46
N VAL A 48 -14.16 11.11 -10.13
CA VAL A 48 -14.17 10.47 -8.83
C VAL A 48 -12.95 11.00 -8.07
N THR A 49 -13.20 11.70 -6.96
CA THR A 49 -12.17 12.25 -6.09
C THR A 49 -12.18 11.54 -4.74
N ALA A 50 -11.04 11.41 -4.08
CA ALA A 50 -10.96 10.87 -2.72
C ALA A 50 -9.98 11.71 -1.90
N GLU A 51 -10.33 11.99 -0.65
CA GLU A 51 -9.37 12.51 0.31
C GLU A 51 -8.54 11.35 0.86
N PRO A 52 -7.19 11.48 0.94
CA PRO A 52 -6.35 10.48 1.56
C PRO A 52 -6.80 10.19 2.99
N VAL A 53 -7.04 8.90 3.29
CA VAL A 53 -7.53 8.47 4.60
C VAL A 53 -6.43 8.54 5.66
N ARG A 54 -6.78 8.98 6.87
CA ARG A 54 -5.95 8.82 8.06
C ARG A 54 -6.83 8.44 9.24
N ILE A 55 -6.87 7.15 9.54
CA ILE A 55 -7.64 6.63 10.67
C ILE A 55 -6.66 6.10 11.71
N THR A 56 -6.78 6.54 12.96
CA THR A 56 -6.00 6.00 14.06
C THR A 56 -6.93 5.28 15.02
N THR A 57 -6.71 3.98 15.22
CA THR A 57 -7.46 3.16 16.18
C THR A 57 -6.52 2.14 16.84
N ASP A 58 -6.63 1.95 18.15
CA ASP A 58 -5.91 0.90 18.90
C ASP A 58 -4.40 0.82 18.60
N GLY A 59 -3.74 1.97 18.38
CA GLY A 59 -2.31 2.05 18.06
C GLY A 59 -1.93 1.67 16.62
N ILE A 60 -2.91 1.43 15.76
CA ILE A 60 -2.75 1.23 14.32
C ILE A 60 -3.18 2.53 13.62
N VAL A 61 -2.29 3.04 12.76
CA VAL A 61 -2.60 4.14 11.84
C VAL A 61 -2.85 3.52 10.48
N VAL A 62 -4.05 3.72 9.94
CA VAL A 62 -4.43 3.33 8.59
C VAL A 62 -4.31 4.54 7.69
N THR A 63 -3.39 4.46 6.73
CA THR A 63 -3.11 5.45 5.68
C THR A 63 -3.24 4.77 4.31
N PRO A 64 -3.17 5.50 3.19
CA PRO A 64 -3.05 4.91 1.86
C PRO A 64 -2.00 3.79 1.77
N THR A 65 -0.79 3.96 2.34
CA THR A 65 0.26 2.92 2.31
C THR A 65 -0.22 1.61 2.93
N ILE A 66 -0.88 1.66 4.09
CA ILE A 66 -1.41 0.46 4.76
C ILE A 66 -2.55 -0.17 3.94
N LEU A 67 -3.46 0.64 3.40
CA LEU A 67 -4.51 0.13 2.52
C LEU A 67 -3.96 -0.49 1.24
N HIS A 68 -2.85 0.05 0.70
CA HIS A 68 -2.17 -0.54 -0.44
C HIS A 68 -1.61 -1.91 -0.08
N ALA A 69 -0.90 -2.03 1.03
CA ALA A 69 -0.38 -3.32 1.49
C ALA A 69 -1.51 -4.36 1.65
N VAL A 70 -2.67 -3.94 2.17
CA VAL A 70 -3.86 -4.81 2.25
C VAL A 70 -4.36 -5.19 0.86
N ALA A 71 -4.49 -4.24 -0.07
CA ALA A 71 -4.92 -4.53 -1.43
C ALA A 71 -3.92 -5.42 -2.20
N PHE A 72 -2.64 -5.38 -1.82
CA PHE A 72 -1.58 -6.14 -2.47
C PHE A 72 -1.74 -7.65 -2.27
N GLN A 73 -2.52 -8.09 -1.26
CA GLN A 73 -2.87 -9.50 -1.07
C GLN A 73 -3.61 -10.11 -2.28
N GLU A 74 -4.27 -9.29 -3.11
CA GLU A 74 -4.99 -9.77 -4.29
C GLU A 74 -4.07 -10.12 -5.47
N VAL A 75 -2.79 -9.73 -5.40
CA VAL A 75 -1.82 -9.87 -6.51
C VAL A 75 -0.47 -10.47 -6.10
N ASP A 76 -0.18 -10.54 -4.80
CA ASP A 76 1.07 -11.08 -4.25
C ASP A 76 0.79 -12.21 -3.27
N ASP A 77 1.24 -13.42 -3.63
CA ASP A 77 0.98 -14.66 -2.89
C ASP A 77 1.62 -14.65 -1.48
N ASP A 78 2.78 -14.01 -1.30
CA ASP A 78 3.45 -13.94 0.00
C ASP A 78 2.67 -13.03 0.95
N VAL A 79 2.14 -11.90 0.46
CA VAL A 79 1.24 -11.04 1.24
C VAL A 79 -0.09 -11.72 1.52
N SER A 80 -0.69 -12.41 0.54
CA SER A 80 -1.92 -13.18 0.75
C SER A 80 -1.73 -14.21 1.85
N TYR A 81 -0.71 -15.06 1.74
CA TYR A 81 -0.38 -16.08 2.73
C TYR A 81 -0.17 -15.50 4.13
N PHE A 82 0.54 -14.37 4.21
CA PHE A 82 0.80 -13.70 5.48
C PHE A 82 -0.50 -13.18 6.13
N VAL A 83 -1.37 -12.53 5.34
CA VAL A 83 -2.65 -11.99 5.83
C VAL A 83 -3.59 -13.12 6.27
N GLU A 84 -3.68 -14.21 5.51
CA GLU A 84 -4.49 -15.37 5.89
C GLU A 84 -4.06 -15.96 7.24
N ARG A 85 -2.75 -15.99 7.51
CA ARG A 85 -2.19 -16.60 8.72
C ARG A 85 -2.18 -15.68 9.94
N HIS A 86 -1.94 -14.38 9.75
CA HIS A 86 -1.71 -13.44 10.85
C HIS A 86 -2.67 -12.25 10.90
N GLY A 87 -3.47 -12.05 9.85
CA GLY A 87 -4.43 -10.96 9.74
C GLY A 87 -3.82 -9.60 9.41
N VAL A 88 -4.69 -8.67 9.02
CA VAL A 88 -4.34 -7.30 8.59
C VAL A 88 -3.62 -6.50 9.69
N GLY A 89 -3.96 -6.73 10.96
CA GLY A 89 -3.28 -6.05 12.08
C GLY A 89 -1.78 -6.35 12.14
N LYS A 90 -1.39 -7.61 11.90
CA LYS A 90 0.03 -7.96 11.84
C LYS A 90 0.67 -7.51 10.52
N LEU A 91 -0.09 -7.43 9.42
CA LEU A 91 0.40 -6.85 8.17
C LEU A 91 0.84 -5.39 8.37
N ALA A 92 0.08 -4.59 9.11
CA ALA A 92 0.48 -3.22 9.44
C ALA A 92 1.79 -3.17 10.26
N ALA A 93 2.04 -4.16 11.12
CA ALA A 93 3.34 -4.31 11.80
C ALA A 93 4.45 -4.72 10.82
N ALA A 94 4.17 -5.62 9.86
CA ALA A 94 5.11 -6.03 8.83
C ALA A 94 5.50 -4.86 7.91
N VAL A 95 4.56 -3.99 7.53
CA VAL A 95 4.85 -2.75 6.79
C VAL A 95 5.85 -1.88 7.55
N ARG A 96 5.68 -1.73 8.87
CA ARG A 96 6.63 -0.99 9.71
C ARG A 96 8.01 -1.63 9.73
N GLN A 97 8.09 -2.95 9.87
CA GLN A 97 9.36 -3.68 9.81
C GLN A 97 10.02 -3.61 8.42
N ALA A 98 9.22 -3.61 7.36
CA ALA A 98 9.72 -3.47 5.99
C ALA A 98 10.32 -2.07 5.77
N GLY A 99 9.68 -1.02 6.28
CA GLY A 99 10.27 0.33 6.27
C GLY A 99 11.62 0.39 6.99
N LEU A 100 11.74 -0.21 8.19
CA LEU A 100 13.03 -0.30 8.89
C LEU A 100 14.09 -1.05 8.08
N HIS A 101 13.68 -2.10 7.36
CA HIS A 101 14.59 -2.84 6.49
C HIS A 101 15.08 -1.99 5.31
N TYR A 102 14.18 -1.34 4.59
CA TYR A 102 14.52 -0.48 3.43
C TYR A 102 15.17 0.84 3.83
N ALA A 103 15.08 1.25 5.10
CA ALA A 103 15.89 2.31 5.69
C ALA A 103 17.30 1.83 6.14
N GLY A 104 17.64 0.56 5.90
CA GLY A 104 18.93 -0.02 6.29
C GLY A 104 19.14 -0.21 7.80
N GLN A 105 18.11 -0.01 8.62
CA GLN A 105 18.21 -0.10 10.08
C GLN A 105 18.23 -1.53 10.60
N ILE A 106 17.56 -2.44 9.89
CA ILE A 106 17.53 -3.87 10.21
C ILE A 106 17.73 -4.72 8.95
N THR A 107 18.19 -5.95 9.16
CA THR A 107 18.09 -6.96 8.10
C THR A 107 16.67 -7.54 8.06
N GLN A 108 16.22 -7.99 6.90
CA GLN A 108 14.99 -8.77 6.72
C GLN A 108 14.85 -9.96 7.71
N ARG A 109 15.97 -10.58 8.14
CA ARG A 109 15.97 -11.65 9.15
C ARG A 109 15.55 -11.15 10.53
N MET A 110 16.00 -9.97 10.91
CA MET A 110 15.74 -9.39 12.23
C MET A 110 14.27 -8.99 12.42
N ALA A 111 13.50 -8.83 11.34
CA ALA A 111 12.07 -8.56 11.39
C ALA A 111 11.24 -9.73 11.98
N ALA A 112 11.80 -10.93 12.05
CA ALA A 112 11.09 -12.11 12.55
C ALA A 112 10.72 -11.99 14.04
N ASP A 113 11.66 -11.51 14.88
CA ASP A 113 11.46 -11.44 16.32
C ASP A 113 10.36 -10.43 16.71
N PRO A 114 10.34 -9.19 16.18
CA PRO A 114 9.27 -8.23 16.46
C PRO A 114 7.89 -8.69 15.96
N LEU A 115 7.84 -9.47 14.87
CA LEU A 115 6.59 -10.00 14.32
C LEU A 115 6.12 -11.29 15.03
N GLY A 116 7.02 -11.95 15.76
CA GLY A 116 6.78 -13.23 16.42
C GLY A 116 6.44 -14.35 15.43
N ILE A 117 7.18 -14.43 14.31
CA ILE A 117 6.95 -15.39 13.22
C ILE A 117 8.24 -16.10 12.82
N ALA A 118 8.13 -17.12 11.96
CA ALA A 118 9.28 -17.83 11.45
C ALA A 118 10.14 -16.91 10.56
N THR A 119 11.47 -17.04 10.64
CA THR A 119 12.40 -16.22 9.85
C THR A 119 12.13 -16.25 8.35
N GLY A 120 11.84 -17.42 7.77
CA GLY A 120 11.56 -17.53 6.34
C GLY A 120 10.32 -16.74 5.93
N GLU A 121 9.27 -16.80 6.75
CA GLU A 121 8.03 -16.07 6.53
C GLU A 121 8.21 -14.55 6.68
N ALA A 122 9.02 -14.13 7.66
CA ALA A 122 9.40 -12.72 7.81
C ALA A 122 10.16 -12.21 6.58
N ILE A 123 11.12 -12.98 6.08
CA ILE A 123 11.87 -12.62 4.88
C ILE A 123 10.94 -12.43 3.68
N SER A 124 10.06 -13.39 3.41
CA SER A 124 9.11 -13.33 2.29
C SER A 124 8.24 -12.07 2.34
N VAL A 125 7.52 -11.84 3.45
CA VAL A 125 6.60 -10.70 3.53
C VAL A 125 7.32 -9.35 3.49
N ILE A 126 8.49 -9.23 4.11
CA ILE A 126 9.24 -7.97 4.16
C ILE A 126 9.71 -7.57 2.75
N LEU A 127 10.18 -8.54 1.96
CA LEU A 127 10.58 -8.28 0.58
C LEU A 127 9.39 -7.97 -0.30
N ALA A 128 8.29 -8.73 -0.17
CA ALA A 128 7.06 -8.53 -0.94
C ALA A 128 6.45 -7.13 -0.75
N LEU A 129 6.64 -6.50 0.42
CA LEU A 129 6.09 -5.17 0.70
C LEU A 129 6.81 -3.99 0.04
N LYS A 130 7.91 -4.21 -0.71
CA LYS A 130 8.65 -3.15 -1.42
C LYS A 130 7.74 -2.24 -2.27
N PRO A 131 6.84 -2.77 -3.13
CA PRO A 131 6.05 -1.93 -4.04
C PRO A 131 5.06 -1.04 -3.29
N ALA A 132 4.46 -1.55 -2.21
CA ALA A 132 3.54 -0.76 -1.37
C ALA A 132 4.27 0.40 -0.69
N LEU A 133 5.48 0.18 -0.19
CA LEU A 133 6.31 1.24 0.40
C LEU A 133 6.78 2.25 -0.65
N ALA A 134 7.17 1.82 -1.84
CA ALA A 134 7.61 2.72 -2.91
C ALA A 134 6.50 3.67 -3.36
N VAL A 135 5.32 3.14 -3.62
CA VAL A 135 4.15 3.96 -3.97
C VAL A 135 3.71 4.82 -2.78
N GLY A 136 3.77 4.28 -1.56
CA GLY A 136 3.48 5.02 -0.34
C GLY A 136 4.39 6.24 -0.16
N GLN A 137 5.70 6.07 -0.32
CA GLN A 137 6.67 7.15 -0.17
C GLN A 137 6.43 8.28 -1.18
N GLU A 138 6.03 7.96 -2.41
CA GLU A 138 5.80 8.94 -3.46
C GLU A 138 4.46 9.68 -3.31
N TYR A 139 3.41 8.99 -2.84
CA TYR A 139 2.04 9.48 -2.96
C TYR A 139 1.22 9.52 -1.66
N ASP A 140 1.65 8.87 -0.57
CA ASP A 140 0.93 8.92 0.71
C ASP A 140 1.32 10.18 1.50
N PRO A 141 0.41 11.16 1.68
CA PRO A 141 0.72 12.40 2.41
C PRO A 141 0.93 12.17 3.91
N TYR A 142 0.70 10.96 4.41
CA TYR A 142 0.89 10.58 5.82
C TYR A 142 1.96 9.50 5.98
N PHE A 143 2.85 9.33 4.99
CA PHE A 143 3.92 8.33 5.03
C PHE A 143 4.83 8.51 6.26
N ASP A 144 5.15 9.76 6.60
CA ASP A 144 5.87 10.17 7.79
C ASP A 144 5.17 9.76 9.10
N VAL A 145 3.84 9.69 9.14
CA VAL A 145 3.09 9.24 10.32
C VAL A 145 3.36 7.75 10.61
N ILE A 146 3.61 6.94 9.57
CA ILE A 146 3.97 5.53 9.70
C ILE A 146 5.46 5.39 10.04
N PHE A 147 6.28 6.33 9.55
CA PHE A 147 7.74 6.30 9.57
C PHE A 147 8.36 7.62 10.10
N PRO A 148 8.07 8.06 11.34
CA PRO A 148 8.34 9.42 11.81
C PRO A 148 9.81 9.81 11.93
N GLU A 149 10.72 8.85 11.84
CA GLU A 149 12.17 9.06 11.97
C GLU A 149 12.96 8.51 10.77
N ILE A 150 12.30 7.78 9.87
CA ILE A 150 12.98 6.99 8.84
C ILE A 150 12.42 7.22 7.44
N SER A 151 11.40 8.06 7.27
CA SER A 151 10.73 8.30 5.99
C SER A 151 11.71 8.69 4.88
N ASP A 152 12.71 9.50 5.22
CA ASP A 152 13.71 10.04 4.30
C ASP A 152 14.84 9.03 4.03
N ASP A 153 15.04 8.09 4.95
CA ASP A 153 16.06 7.04 4.86
C ASP A 153 15.55 5.81 4.11
N ILE A 154 14.23 5.61 4.03
CA ILE A 154 13.64 4.52 3.24
C ILE A 154 14.04 4.73 1.78
N GLY A 155 14.91 3.85 1.31
CA GLY A 155 15.44 3.89 -0.04
C GLY A 155 15.14 2.59 -0.76
N PHE A 156 14.76 2.71 -2.02
CA PHE A 156 14.76 1.59 -2.94
C PHE A 156 15.97 1.81 -3.83
N GLU A 157 17.01 1.01 -3.67
CA GLU A 157 18.10 0.99 -4.65
C GLU A 157 17.46 0.86 -6.03
N SER A 158 17.66 1.87 -6.88
CA SER A 158 17.34 1.76 -8.29
C SER A 158 18.16 0.58 -8.81
N GLU A 159 17.53 -0.37 -9.52
CA GLU A 159 18.22 -1.46 -10.22
C GLU A 159 19.13 -0.91 -11.34
N LEU A 160 20.17 -0.17 -10.98
CA LEU A 160 21.20 0.42 -11.83
C LEU A 160 22.54 0.27 -11.10
N ASP A 161 22.90 -0.97 -10.75
CA ASP A 161 24.27 -1.46 -10.92
C ASP A 161 24.37 -2.96 -10.62
N ALA A 162 24.07 -3.77 -11.64
CA ALA A 162 24.62 -5.13 -11.76
C ALA A 162 24.66 -5.56 -13.22
N ALA A 163 25.70 -5.12 -13.92
CA ALA A 163 26.45 -5.89 -14.92
C ALA A 163 25.69 -7.01 -15.68
N VAL A 164 25.29 -6.70 -16.92
CA VAL A 164 25.48 -7.65 -18.03
C VAL A 164 26.39 -6.97 -19.05
N PRO A 165 27.60 -7.51 -19.31
CA PRO A 165 28.47 -7.01 -20.38
C PRO A 165 27.84 -7.36 -21.75
N ARG A 166 28.13 -6.50 -22.74
CA ARG A 166 27.70 -6.53 -24.16
C ARG A 166 27.19 -7.85 -24.72
#